data_AF-A0A3C7VZF9-F1
#
_entry.id   AF-A0A3C7VZF9-F1
#
_cell.length_a   1.000
_cell.length_b   1.000
_cell.length_c   1.000
_cell.angle_alpha   90.00
_cell.angle_beta   90.00
_cell.angle_gamma   90.00
#
_symmetry.space_group_name_H-M   'P 1'
#
loop_
_entity.id
_entity.type
_entity.pdbx_description
1 polymer ?
#
loop_
_entity_poly.entity_id
_entity_poly.type
_entity_poly.pdbx_seq_one_letter_code
_entity_poly.pdbx_strand_id
1 'polypeptide(L)'
;MEAFKATLEETRNADLLLHVVDAASEDRAEHALQVREVLREIGAENVPQLEVYNKIDLLETAPRIDRDDAGRPVRAWVSARDGSGLEALLGAIGELVGDDMVARELVLAPEQGRFRAALYRLGAVRDEHYGSDGAAHVSVRLPR
;
A
#
# COMPACT_ATOMS: atom_id res chain seq x y z
N MET A 1 -0.38 -24.27 15.29
CA MET A 1 -1.71 -24.01 14.67
C MET A 1 -2.21 -22.60 14.93
N GLU A 2 -1.93 -21.95 16.06
CA GLU A 2 -2.34 -20.55 16.31
C GLU A 2 -1.68 -19.52 15.38
N ALA A 3 -0.41 -19.69 15.03
CA ALA A 3 0.30 -18.76 14.13
C ALA A 3 -0.35 -18.65 12.74
N PHE A 4 -0.99 -19.71 12.24
CA PHE A 4 -1.66 -19.72 10.94
C PHE A 4 -3.04 -19.02 10.99
N LYS A 5 -3.73 -19.09 12.14
CA LYS A 5 -4.96 -18.33 12.36
C LYS A 5 -4.69 -16.83 12.54
N ALA A 6 -3.60 -16.46 13.19
CA ALA A 6 -3.20 -15.06 13.34
C ALA A 6 -2.93 -14.39 11.98
N THR A 7 -2.22 -15.07 11.07
CA THR A 7 -1.98 -14.58 9.70
C THR A 7 -3.26 -14.47 8.86
N LEU A 8 -4.27 -15.30 9.15
CA LEU A 8 -5.58 -15.25 8.48
C LEU A 8 -6.42 -14.06 8.93
N GLU A 9 -6.42 -13.74 10.24
CA GLU A 9 -7.05 -12.53 10.77
C GLU A 9 -6.35 -11.25 10.28
N GLU A 10 -5.01 -11.25 10.21
CA GLU A 10 -4.25 -10.14 9.63
C GLU A 10 -4.59 -9.92 8.15
N THR A 11 -4.82 -11.01 7.39
CA THR A 11 -5.21 -10.93 5.96
C THR A 11 -6.58 -10.28 5.78
N ARG A 12 -7.54 -10.57 6.67
CA ARG A 12 -8.90 -9.99 6.61
C ARG A 12 -8.94 -8.51 6.94
N ASN A 13 -8.02 -8.05 7.80
CA ASN A 13 -7.95 -6.67 8.27
C ASN A 13 -6.91 -5.83 7.51
N ALA A 14 -6.29 -6.38 6.47
CA ALA A 14 -5.31 -5.65 5.67
C ALA A 14 -5.99 -4.56 4.83
N ASP A 15 -5.33 -3.40 4.69
CA ASP A 15 -5.79 -2.33 3.80
C ASP A 15 -5.57 -2.68 2.32
N LEU A 16 -4.57 -3.52 2.03
CA LEU A 16 -4.22 -3.98 0.68
C LEU A 16 -3.53 -5.35 0.75
N LEU A 17 -3.90 -6.25 -0.15
CA LEU A 17 -3.19 -7.51 -0.37
C LEU A 17 -2.33 -7.43 -1.64
N LEU A 18 -1.08 -7.88 -1.52
CA LEU A 18 -0.19 -8.07 -2.66
C LEU A 18 -0.20 -9.52 -3.08
N HIS A 19 -0.79 -9.81 -4.25
CA HIS A 19 -0.81 -11.15 -4.81
C HIS A 19 0.36 -11.32 -5.77
N VAL A 20 1.44 -11.91 -5.28
CA VAL A 20 2.66 -12.14 -6.08
C VAL A 20 2.48 -13.36 -6.98
N VAL A 21 2.60 -13.15 -8.29
CA VAL A 21 2.49 -14.16 -9.34
C VAL A 21 3.83 -14.30 -10.05
N ASP A 22 4.25 -15.52 -10.33
CA ASP A 22 5.37 -15.78 -11.24
C ASP A 22 4.94 -15.52 -12.69
N ALA A 23 5.42 -14.42 -13.28
CA ALA A 23 5.04 -14.01 -14.63
C ALA A 23 5.49 -15.01 -15.70
N ALA A 24 6.58 -15.73 -15.45
CA ALA A 24 7.15 -16.70 -16.39
C ALA A 24 6.51 -18.09 -16.29
N SER A 25 5.63 -18.32 -15.31
CA SER A 25 4.91 -19.59 -15.15
C SER A 25 3.76 -19.72 -16.14
N GLU A 26 3.66 -20.88 -16.80
CA GLU A 26 2.52 -21.25 -17.65
C GLU A 26 1.25 -21.50 -16.82
N ASP A 27 1.40 -21.96 -15.57
CA ASP A 27 0.31 -22.29 -14.64
C ASP A 27 -0.25 -21.09 -13.88
N ARG A 28 0.15 -19.86 -14.24
CA ARG A 28 -0.22 -18.62 -13.53
C ARG A 28 -1.73 -18.46 -13.33
N ALA A 29 -2.53 -18.87 -14.32
CA ALA A 29 -3.98 -18.72 -14.29
C ALA A 29 -4.62 -19.65 -13.25
N GLU A 30 -4.08 -20.86 -13.11
CA GLU A 30 -4.56 -21.86 -12.16
C GLU A 30 -4.18 -21.48 -10.73
N HIS A 31 -2.94 -21.03 -10.50
CA HIS A 31 -2.53 -20.51 -9.20
C HIS A 31 -3.35 -19.29 -8.77
N ALA A 32 -3.66 -18.39 -9.70
CA ALA A 32 -4.47 -17.22 -9.38
C ALA A 32 -5.92 -17.58 -8.98
N LEU A 33 -6.50 -18.63 -9.59
CA LEU A 33 -7.81 -19.16 -9.19
C LEU A 33 -7.75 -19.76 -7.79
N GLN A 34 -6.76 -20.60 -7.49
CA GLN A 34 -6.59 -21.22 -6.19
C GLN A 34 -6.43 -20.18 -5.06
N VAL A 35 -5.65 -19.11 -5.31
CA VAL A 35 -5.50 -18.03 -4.33
C VAL A 35 -6.83 -17.32 -4.06
N ARG A 36 -7.64 -17.06 -5.10
CA ARG A 36 -8.98 -16.46 -4.91
C ARG A 36 -9.91 -17.37 -4.11
N GLU A 37 -9.84 -18.69 -4.30
CA GLU A 37 -10.63 -19.63 -3.52
C GLU A 37 -10.26 -19.59 -2.03
N VAL A 38 -8.96 -19.60 -1.73
CA VAL A 38 -8.46 -19.48 -0.35
C VAL A 38 -8.89 -18.15 0.27
N LEU A 39 -8.75 -17.03 -0.45
CA LEU A 39 -9.17 -15.71 0.05
C LEU A 39 -10.67 -15.67 0.40
N ARG A 40 -11.50 -16.33 -0.40
CA ARG A 40 -12.94 -16.45 -0.12
C ARG A 40 -13.22 -17.33 1.09
N GLU A 41 -12.52 -18.45 1.24
CA GLU A 41 -12.71 -19.35 2.41
C GLU A 41 -12.40 -18.66 3.73
N ILE A 42 -11.48 -17.69 3.71
CA ILE A 42 -11.03 -17.00 4.90
C ILE A 42 -11.79 -15.68 5.14
N GLY A 43 -12.67 -15.28 4.23
CA GLY A 43 -13.47 -14.05 4.31
C GLY A 43 -12.68 -12.77 3.99
N ALA A 44 -11.63 -12.87 3.17
CA ALA A 44 -10.77 -11.76 2.75
C ALA A 44 -10.98 -11.35 1.28
N GLU A 45 -12.04 -11.85 0.62
CA GLU A 45 -12.32 -11.60 -0.80
C GLU A 45 -12.64 -10.14 -1.13
N ASN A 46 -13.06 -9.36 -0.13
CA ASN A 46 -13.39 -7.94 -0.29
C ASN A 46 -12.20 -7.01 -0.06
N VAL A 47 -11.07 -7.54 0.41
CA VAL A 47 -9.86 -6.74 0.63
C VAL A 47 -9.30 -6.33 -0.73
N PRO A 48 -8.95 -5.04 -0.95
CA PRO A 48 -8.30 -4.60 -2.18
C PRO A 48 -7.06 -5.43 -2.51
N GLN A 49 -6.82 -5.69 -3.80
CA GLN A 49 -5.72 -6.51 -4.26
C GLN A 49 -4.92 -5.80 -5.35
N LEU A 50 -3.59 -5.91 -5.29
CA LEU A 50 -2.67 -5.57 -6.36
C LEU A 50 -1.94 -6.84 -6.81
N GLU A 51 -2.10 -7.23 -8.07
CA GLU A 51 -1.35 -8.35 -8.64
C GLU A 51 0.09 -7.92 -8.91
N VAL A 52 1.07 -8.68 -8.41
CA VAL A 52 2.50 -8.39 -8.61
C VAL A 52 3.11 -9.50 -9.45
N TYR A 53 3.21 -9.26 -10.75
CA TYR A 53 3.83 -10.16 -11.71
C TYR A 53 5.35 -10.03 -11.61
N ASN A 54 5.93 -10.94 -10.84
CA ASN A 54 7.36 -11.00 -10.58
C ASN A 54 8.08 -11.85 -11.63
N LYS A 55 9.41 -11.74 -11.70
CA LYS A 55 10.32 -12.46 -12.61
C LYS A 55 10.20 -12.05 -14.08
N ILE A 56 9.89 -10.78 -14.33
CA ILE A 56 9.91 -10.26 -15.71
C ILE A 56 11.32 -10.29 -16.33
N ASP A 57 12.39 -10.50 -15.57
CA ASP A 57 13.75 -10.72 -16.09
C ASP A 57 13.86 -12.02 -16.91
N LEU A 58 12.93 -12.95 -16.72
CA LEU A 58 12.80 -14.17 -17.53
C LEU A 58 11.91 -13.97 -18.76
N LEU A 59 11.36 -12.77 -18.94
CA LEU A 59 10.49 -12.39 -20.04
C LEU A 59 11.11 -11.20 -20.79
N GLU A 60 10.80 -11.03 -22.07
CA GLU A 60 11.14 -9.80 -22.81
C GLU A 60 10.11 -8.69 -22.50
N THR A 61 9.80 -8.48 -21.22
CA THR A 61 8.73 -7.59 -20.76
C THR A 61 9.29 -6.47 -19.90
N ALA A 62 9.03 -5.22 -20.29
CA ALA A 62 9.44 -4.05 -19.52
C ALA A 62 8.62 -3.90 -18.21
N PRO A 63 9.22 -3.33 -17.15
CA PRO A 63 8.51 -2.97 -15.93
C PRO A 63 7.41 -1.95 -16.22
N ARG A 64 6.22 -2.14 -15.65
CA ARG A 64 5.09 -1.24 -15.81
C ARG A 64 4.01 -1.47 -14.75
N ILE A 65 3.07 -0.53 -14.67
CA ILE A 65 1.84 -0.66 -13.87
C ILE A 65 0.66 -0.69 -14.84
N ASP A 66 -0.13 -1.76 -14.82
CA ASP A 66 -1.42 -1.79 -15.50
C ASP A 66 -2.48 -1.19 -14.55
N ARG A 67 -3.40 -0.41 -15.11
CA ARG A 67 -4.44 0.33 -14.39
C ARG A 67 -5.84 -0.03 -14.92
N ASP A 68 -6.86 0.06 -14.06
CA ASP A 68 -8.27 -0.12 -14.46
C ASP A 68 -8.83 1.11 -15.20
N ASP A 69 -10.10 1.06 -15.63
CA ASP A 69 -10.78 2.16 -16.32
C ASP A 69 -10.90 3.44 -15.47
N ALA A 70 -10.81 3.32 -14.14
CA ALA A 70 -10.77 4.44 -13.20
C ALA A 70 -9.35 4.96 -12.95
N GLY A 71 -8.34 4.37 -13.61
CA GLY A 71 -6.93 4.73 -13.46
C GLY A 71 -6.28 4.16 -12.20
N ARG A 72 -6.93 3.27 -11.45
CA ARG A 72 -6.34 2.67 -10.24
C ARG A 72 -5.38 1.55 -10.59
N PRO A 73 -4.23 1.42 -9.90
CA PRO A 73 -3.31 0.32 -10.11
C PRO A 73 -3.97 -1.03 -9.84
N VAL A 74 -3.88 -1.97 -10.79
CA VAL A 74 -4.40 -3.34 -10.64
C VAL A 74 -3.32 -4.41 -10.80
N ARG A 75 -2.23 -4.08 -11.51
CA ARG A 75 -1.10 -5.00 -11.68
C ARG A 75 0.22 -4.27 -11.79
N ALA A 76 1.25 -4.80 -11.13
CA ALA A 76 2.63 -4.37 -11.25
C ALA A 76 3.49 -5.46 -11.89
N TRP A 77 4.33 -5.08 -12.84
CA TRP A 77 5.29 -5.97 -13.50
C TRP A 77 6.69 -5.63 -13.00
N VAL A 78 7.31 -6.57 -12.29
CA VAL A 78 8.59 -6.34 -11.60
C VAL A 78 9.55 -7.52 -11.75
N SER A 79 10.84 -7.26 -11.55
CA SER A 79 11.79 -8.30 -11.18
C SER A 79 12.34 -7.98 -9.80
N ALA A 80 11.95 -8.77 -8.81
CA ALA A 80 12.51 -8.69 -7.47
C ALA A 80 14.00 -9.07 -7.43
N ARG A 81 14.50 -9.77 -8.48
CA ARG A 81 15.88 -10.23 -8.55
C ARG A 81 16.86 -9.11 -8.88
N ASP A 82 16.52 -8.27 -9.85
CA ASP A 82 17.37 -7.14 -10.28
C ASP A 82 16.86 -5.78 -9.78
N GLY A 83 15.67 -5.73 -9.18
CA GLY A 83 15.05 -4.54 -8.61
C GLY A 83 14.20 -3.74 -9.61
N SER A 84 14.10 -4.18 -10.86
CA SER A 84 13.36 -3.47 -11.90
C SER A 84 11.88 -3.37 -11.56
N GLY A 85 11.33 -2.15 -11.60
CA GLY A 85 9.92 -1.88 -11.34
C GLY A 85 9.52 -1.78 -9.86
N LEU A 86 10.43 -2.02 -8.91
CA LEU A 86 10.10 -1.95 -7.48
C LEU A 86 9.73 -0.54 -7.02
N GLU A 87 10.35 0.51 -7.56
CA GLU A 87 9.99 1.90 -7.25
C GLU A 87 8.57 2.23 -7.72
N ALA A 88 8.21 1.80 -8.93
CA ALA A 88 6.85 1.97 -9.46
C ALA A 88 5.82 1.16 -8.65
N LEU A 89 6.18 -0.05 -8.19
CA LEU A 89 5.35 -0.85 -7.28
C LEU A 89 5.11 -0.12 -5.95
N LEU A 90 6.15 0.47 -5.35
CA LEU A 90 6.00 1.26 -4.12
C LEU A 90 5.06 2.46 -4.32
N GLY A 91 5.17 3.14 -5.47
CA GLY A 91 4.24 4.21 -5.86
C GLY A 91 2.79 3.72 -5.95
N ALA A 92 2.57 2.60 -6.65
CA ALA A 92 1.24 1.99 -6.78
C ALA A 92 0.63 1.57 -5.44
N ILE A 93 1.43 1.01 -4.53
CA ILE A 93 1.01 0.69 -3.16
C ILE A 93 0.61 1.97 -2.43
N GLY A 94 1.42 3.03 -2.55
CA GLY A 94 1.13 4.33 -1.94
C GLY A 94 -0.14 4.99 -2.46
N GLU A 95 -0.49 4.79 -3.73
CA GLU A 95 -1.77 5.22 -4.30
C GLU A 95 -2.94 4.44 -3.70
N LEU A 96 -2.85 3.11 -3.67
CA LEU A 96 -3.93 2.22 -3.21
C LEU A 96 -4.22 2.32 -1.71
N VAL A 97 -3.18 2.41 -0.88
CA VAL A 97 -3.32 2.60 0.58
C VAL A 97 -3.56 4.08 0.91
N GLY A 98 -3.12 4.98 0.03
CA GLY A 98 -3.18 6.42 0.24
C GLY A 98 -4.53 7.07 -0.04
N ASP A 99 -5.47 6.39 -0.71
CA ASP A 99 -6.79 6.92 -1.05
C ASP A 99 -7.64 7.23 0.19
N ASP A 100 -7.38 6.56 1.32
CA ASP A 100 -8.01 6.88 2.60
C ASP A 100 -7.22 7.88 3.45
N MET A 101 -6.17 8.50 2.92
CA MET A 101 -5.34 9.44 3.68
C MET A 101 -5.55 10.88 3.20
N VAL A 102 -6.03 11.74 4.09
CA VAL A 102 -6.31 13.16 3.81
C VAL A 102 -5.14 14.04 4.23
N ALA A 103 -4.73 14.93 3.32
CA ALA A 103 -3.83 16.03 3.64
C ALA A 103 -4.58 17.19 4.29
N ARG A 104 -4.05 17.70 5.41
CA ARG A 104 -4.59 18.84 6.15
C ARG A 104 -3.46 19.75 6.62
N GLU A 105 -3.70 21.05 6.53
CA GLU A 105 -2.88 22.07 7.18
C GLU A 105 -3.47 22.36 8.56
N LEU A 106 -2.64 22.27 9.59
CA LEU A 106 -3.04 22.55 10.97
C LEU A 106 -2.19 23.69 11.52
N VAL A 107 -2.82 24.60 12.25
CA VAL A 107 -2.12 25.61 13.05
C VAL A 107 -2.26 25.21 14.51
N LEU A 108 -1.13 24.93 15.15
CA LEU A 108 -1.06 24.47 16.53
C LEU A 108 -0.46 25.58 17.39
N ALA A 109 -1.23 26.01 18.38
CA ALA A 109 -0.74 26.94 19.39
C ALA A 109 0.36 26.28 20.25
N PRO A 110 1.28 27.05 20.87
CA PRO A 110 2.36 26.52 21.70
C PRO A 110 1.89 25.55 22.80
N GLU A 111 0.69 25.78 23.36
CA GLU A 111 0.09 24.97 24.41
C GLU A 111 -0.36 23.58 23.91
N GLN A 112 -0.53 23.41 22.59
CA GLN A 112 -0.97 22.17 21.96
C GLN A 112 0.17 21.19 21.66
N GLY A 113 1.34 21.36 22.28
CA GLY A 113 2.53 20.52 22.06
C GLY A 113 2.29 19.01 22.24
N ARG A 114 1.36 18.61 23.11
CA ARG A 114 0.97 17.19 23.27
C ARG A 114 0.27 16.63 22.03
N PHE A 115 -0.59 17.41 21.40
CA PHE A 115 -1.29 17.01 20.18
C PHE A 115 -0.30 16.93 19.01
N ARG A 116 0.61 17.90 18.90
CA ARG A 116 1.74 17.83 17.97
C ARG A 116 2.57 16.55 18.14
N ALA A 117 2.97 16.22 19.36
CA ALA A 117 3.73 15.01 19.64
C ALA A 117 2.95 13.73 19.27
N ALA A 118 1.62 13.74 19.36
CA ALA A 118 0.80 12.63 18.89
C ALA A 118 0.85 12.49 17.36
N LEU A 119 0.78 13.59 16.61
CA LEU A 119 0.90 13.59 15.15
C LEU A 119 2.27 13.06 14.67
N TYR A 120 3.35 13.41 15.35
CA TYR A 120 4.68 12.84 15.07
C TYR A 120 4.77 11.34 15.36
N ARG A 121 4.21 10.88 16.49
CA ARG A 121 4.18 9.44 16.82
C ARG A 121 3.38 8.62 15.82
N LEU A 122 2.37 9.24 15.20
CA LEU A 122 1.56 8.62 14.14
C LEU A 122 2.24 8.67 12.76
N GLY A 123 3.43 9.29 12.62
CA GLY A 123 4.08 9.48 11.33
C GLY A 123 3.29 10.38 10.37
N ALA A 124 2.35 11.18 10.89
CA ALA A 124 1.42 11.96 10.09
C ALA A 124 2.03 13.27 9.58
N VAL A 125 3.06 13.80 10.24
CA VAL A 125 3.68 15.08 9.89
C VAL A 125 4.51 14.98 8.62
N ARG A 126 4.19 15.81 7.62
CA ARG A 126 4.90 15.90 6.34
C ARG A 126 5.87 17.08 6.31
N ASP A 127 5.43 18.22 6.84
CA ASP A 127 6.24 19.43 6.96
C ASP A 127 5.82 20.24 8.20
N GLU A 128 6.74 21.02 8.76
CA GLU A 128 6.49 21.90 9.91
C GLU A 128 7.28 23.22 9.77
N HIS A 129 6.61 24.34 10.00
CA HIS A 129 7.26 25.62 10.19
C HIS A 129 6.63 26.43 11.34
N TYR A 130 7.40 27.34 11.94
CA TYR A 130 6.93 28.17 13.05
C TYR A 130 6.61 29.59 12.57
N GLY A 131 5.43 30.06 12.94
CA GLY A 131 5.02 31.46 12.77
C GLY A 131 5.76 32.38 13.74
N SER A 132 5.70 33.69 13.46
CA SER A 132 6.28 34.73 14.32
C SER A 132 5.63 34.83 15.70
N ASP A 133 4.43 34.27 15.85
CA ASP A 133 3.68 34.13 17.11
C ASP A 133 4.04 32.85 17.90
N GLY A 134 4.97 32.04 17.37
CA GLY A 134 5.34 30.76 17.96
C GLY A 134 4.38 29.62 17.64
N ALA A 135 3.31 29.86 16.88
CA ALA A 135 2.42 28.80 16.43
C ALA A 135 3.13 27.89 15.41
N ALA A 136 2.93 26.58 15.54
CA ALA A 136 3.44 25.61 14.58
C ALA A 136 2.40 25.41 13.48
N HIS A 137 2.78 25.66 12.24
CA HIS A 137 2.02 25.30 11.06
C HIS A 137 2.54 23.96 10.58
N VAL A 138 1.67 22.96 10.57
CA VAL A 138 2.03 21.57 10.31
C VAL A 138 1.17 21.03 9.19
N SER A 139 1.82 20.57 8.12
CA SER A 139 1.16 19.82 7.06
C SER A 139 1.14 18.35 7.47
N VAL A 140 -0.05 17.76 7.59
CA VAL A 140 -0.22 16.38 8.02
C VAL A 140 -0.97 15.55 6.98
N ARG A 141 -0.65 14.25 6.93
CA ARG A 141 -1.40 13.24 6.19
C ARG A 141 -1.94 12.22 7.18
N LEU A 142 -3.26 12.17 7.34
CA LEU A 142 -3.96 11.32 8.32
C LEU A 142 -4.99 10.44 7.61
N PRO A 143 -5.30 9.23 8.11
CA PRO A 143 -6.43 8.46 7.60
C PRO A 143 -7.74 9.25 7.78
N ARG A 144 -8.69 9.03 6.87
CA ARG A 144 -10.03 9.66 6.86
C ARG A 144 -10.79 9.42 8.14
#